data_AF-A0A2S9HZ82-F1
#
_entry.id   AF-A0A2S9HZ82-F1
#
_cell.length_a   1.000
_cell.length_b   1.000
_cell.length_c   1.000
_cell.angle_alpha   90.00
_cell.angle_beta   90.00
_cell.angle_gamma   90.00
#
_symmetry.space_group_name_H-M   'P 1'
#
loop_
_entity.id
_entity.type
_entity.pdbx_description
1 polymer ?
#
loop_
_entity_poly.entity_id
_entity_poly.type
_entity_poly.pdbx_seq_one_letter_code
_entity_poly.pdbx_strand_id
1 'polypeptide(L)'
;MDNLFNQIATFLNISLPQEIMNAFKDPIYLKHKNDFSIRLLSFEEATEVYLYLHEDVTISEVFPLWTDDNSNYIGVYMLGPLSGRVCFIDHEEMDLSPVYPNVQTLINTLLESPEIDWYELPKHYPCSKENTDELQIQQDVHTIKELKNLLKQPELNEAKRTQYLFSIMALTPYTQLHEILPFLDDSDMWVQERAAEILGFHRYVPASEKLNWVKEHGQHNGKLAAELALKRIEMELKN
;
A
#
# COMPACT_ATOMS: atom_id res chain seq x y z
N MET A 1 -19.57 -22.41 -9.49
CA MET A 1 -19.46 -21.15 -8.73
C MET A 1 -18.58 -20.26 -9.56
N ASP A 2 -19.16 -19.23 -10.15
CA ASP A 2 -18.36 -18.22 -10.85
C ASP A 2 -17.44 -17.58 -9.82
N ASN A 3 -16.14 -17.62 -10.11
CA ASN A 3 -15.11 -17.03 -9.28
C ASN A 3 -15.36 -15.51 -9.23
N LEU A 4 -15.44 -14.91 -8.05
CA LEU A 4 -15.62 -13.47 -7.86
C LEU A 4 -14.71 -12.65 -8.80
N PHE A 5 -13.47 -13.08 -8.99
CA PHE A 5 -12.52 -12.42 -9.89
C PHE A 5 -12.83 -12.58 -11.38
N ASN A 6 -13.50 -13.65 -11.80
CA ASN A 6 -14.01 -13.74 -13.18
C ASN A 6 -15.11 -12.70 -13.40
N GLN A 7 -16.00 -12.52 -12.42
CA GLN A 7 -17.05 -11.50 -12.50
C GLN A 7 -16.44 -10.10 -12.55
N ILE A 8 -15.46 -9.82 -11.70
CA ILE A 8 -14.71 -8.54 -11.70
C ILE A 8 -13.95 -8.34 -13.00
N ALA A 9 -13.21 -9.34 -13.49
CA ALA A 9 -12.49 -9.26 -14.76
C ALA A 9 -13.43 -8.96 -15.93
N THR A 10 -14.61 -9.60 -15.94
CA THR A 10 -15.65 -9.36 -16.94
C THR A 10 -16.22 -7.95 -16.81
N PHE A 11 -16.52 -7.50 -15.59
CA PHE A 11 -17.06 -6.18 -15.30
C PHE A 11 -16.11 -5.06 -15.72
N LEU A 12 -14.82 -5.20 -15.41
CA LEU A 12 -13.78 -4.24 -15.78
C LEU A 12 -13.31 -4.40 -17.24
N ASN A 13 -13.74 -5.46 -17.92
CA ASN A 13 -13.27 -5.84 -19.26
C ASN A 13 -11.74 -5.98 -19.35
N ILE A 14 -11.16 -6.73 -18.40
CA ILE A 14 -9.73 -6.98 -18.29
C ILE A 14 -9.42 -8.48 -18.22
N SER A 15 -8.14 -8.82 -18.37
CA SER A 15 -7.61 -10.13 -18.00
C SER A 15 -6.79 -10.00 -16.73
N LEU A 16 -7.07 -10.85 -15.74
CA LEU A 16 -6.33 -10.84 -14.48
C LEU A 16 -5.17 -11.85 -14.51
N PRO A 17 -4.04 -11.54 -13.85
CA PRO A 17 -2.95 -12.49 -13.62
C PRO A 17 -3.44 -13.79 -12.97
N GLN A 18 -2.84 -14.91 -13.38
CA GLN A 18 -3.23 -16.23 -12.90
C GLN A 18 -2.99 -16.39 -11.39
N GLU A 19 -2.03 -15.67 -10.79
CA GLU A 19 -1.80 -15.69 -9.35
C GLU A 19 -3.01 -15.13 -8.58
N ILE A 20 -3.56 -13.99 -9.01
CA ILE A 20 -4.77 -13.39 -8.40
C ILE A 20 -5.94 -14.38 -8.48
N MET A 21 -6.13 -14.96 -9.67
CA MET A 21 -7.18 -15.94 -9.92
C MET A 21 -7.04 -17.22 -9.08
N ASN A 22 -5.80 -17.58 -8.71
CA ASN A 22 -5.50 -18.78 -7.93
C ASN A 22 -5.64 -18.56 -6.43
N ALA A 23 -5.37 -17.35 -5.91
CA ALA A 23 -5.44 -17.07 -4.48
C ALA A 23 -6.84 -17.38 -3.90
N PHE A 24 -7.88 -17.16 -4.69
CA PHE A 24 -9.26 -17.46 -4.32
C PHE A 24 -9.72 -18.89 -4.61
N LYS A 25 -8.81 -19.79 -4.99
CA LYS A 25 -9.12 -21.22 -5.10
C LYS A 25 -8.86 -21.98 -3.81
N ASP A 26 -8.33 -21.33 -2.77
CA ASP A 26 -8.15 -21.96 -1.46
C ASP A 26 -9.53 -22.39 -0.91
N PRO A 27 -9.79 -23.71 -0.80
CA PRO A 27 -11.09 -24.21 -0.40
C PRO A 27 -11.39 -23.95 1.08
N ILE A 28 -10.35 -23.80 1.91
CA ILE A 28 -10.50 -23.51 3.34
C ILE A 28 -10.94 -22.06 3.50
N TYR A 29 -10.24 -21.14 2.84
CA TYR A 29 -10.61 -19.73 2.84
C TYR A 29 -12.04 -19.52 2.34
N LEU A 30 -12.39 -20.10 1.18
CA LEU A 30 -13.73 -19.93 0.61
C LEU A 30 -14.87 -20.45 1.50
N LYS A 31 -14.60 -21.48 2.30
CA LYS A 31 -15.57 -22.05 3.24
C LYS A 31 -15.81 -21.13 4.43
N HIS A 32 -14.77 -20.41 4.88
CA HIS A 32 -14.77 -19.61 6.10
C HIS A 32 -14.77 -18.10 5.86
N LYS A 33 -14.84 -17.64 4.61
CA LYS A 33 -14.75 -16.23 4.21
C LYS A 33 -15.72 -15.26 4.91
N ASN A 34 -16.83 -15.77 5.43
CA ASN A 34 -17.85 -15.00 6.15
C ASN A 34 -17.72 -15.14 7.68
N ASP A 35 -16.82 -16.00 8.16
CA ASP A 35 -16.56 -16.23 9.59
C ASP A 35 -15.47 -15.27 10.11
N PHE A 36 -14.78 -14.55 9.21
CA PHE A 36 -13.74 -13.58 9.53
C PHE A 36 -14.33 -12.23 9.95
N SER A 37 -13.68 -11.55 10.90
CA SER A 37 -13.99 -10.14 11.22
C SER A 37 -13.81 -9.24 10.00
N ILE A 38 -12.80 -9.55 9.19
CA ILE A 38 -12.56 -8.93 7.88
C ILE A 38 -13.14 -9.84 6.79
N ARG A 39 -14.43 -9.64 6.49
CA ARG A 39 -15.17 -10.53 5.58
C ARG A 39 -14.97 -10.15 4.12
N LEU A 40 -15.14 -11.14 3.24
CA LEU A 40 -15.19 -10.91 1.80
C LEU A 40 -16.55 -10.33 1.39
N LEU A 41 -16.53 -9.30 0.55
CA LEU A 41 -17.71 -8.74 -0.10
C LEU A 41 -18.26 -9.70 -1.16
N SER A 42 -19.58 -9.71 -1.32
CA SER A 42 -20.22 -10.26 -2.52
C SER A 42 -19.84 -9.43 -3.76
N PHE A 43 -20.05 -9.99 -4.96
CA PHE A 43 -19.77 -9.26 -6.21
C PHE A 43 -20.61 -7.99 -6.32
N GLU A 44 -21.87 -8.07 -5.91
CA GLU A 44 -22.81 -6.95 -5.92
C GLU A 44 -22.36 -5.84 -4.96
N GLU A 45 -22.05 -6.17 -3.71
CA GLU A 45 -21.53 -5.21 -2.72
C GLU A 45 -20.21 -4.58 -3.21
N ALA A 46 -19.27 -5.40 -3.67
CA ALA A 46 -17.97 -4.92 -4.12
C ALA A 46 -18.08 -3.97 -5.31
N THR A 47 -19.01 -4.25 -6.24
CA THR A 47 -19.26 -3.39 -7.39
C THR A 47 -19.93 -2.07 -6.98
N GLU A 48 -20.87 -2.10 -6.03
CA GLU A 48 -21.49 -0.89 -5.50
C GLU A 48 -20.46 0.02 -4.82
N VAL A 49 -19.62 -0.54 -3.94
CA VAL A 49 -18.53 0.19 -3.29
C VAL A 49 -17.53 0.71 -4.32
N TYR A 50 -17.16 -0.10 -5.31
CA TYR A 50 -16.27 0.32 -6.39
C TYR A 50 -16.80 1.54 -7.14
N LEU A 51 -18.08 1.51 -7.54
CA LEU A 51 -18.71 2.61 -8.27
C LEU A 51 -18.80 3.88 -7.43
N TYR A 52 -19.10 3.74 -6.12
CA TYR A 52 -19.11 4.86 -5.18
C TYR A 52 -17.72 5.49 -5.03
N LEU A 53 -16.69 4.66 -4.81
CA LEU A 53 -15.30 5.12 -4.68
C LEU A 53 -14.76 5.71 -5.99
N HIS A 54 -15.24 5.25 -7.16
CA HIS A 54 -14.81 5.70 -8.48
C HIS A 54 -15.42 7.01 -8.96
N GLU A 55 -16.36 7.60 -8.23
CA GLU A 55 -16.68 9.01 -8.44
C GLU A 55 -15.45 9.90 -8.20
N ASP A 56 -14.46 9.41 -7.43
CA ASP A 56 -13.12 9.98 -7.29
C ASP A 56 -12.11 9.31 -8.26
N VAL A 57 -11.48 10.11 -9.12
CA VAL A 57 -10.56 9.67 -10.20
C VAL A 57 -9.31 8.96 -9.63
N THR A 58 -9.02 9.14 -8.35
CA THR A 58 -7.80 8.64 -7.69
C THR A 58 -7.80 7.13 -7.44
N ILE A 59 -8.97 6.51 -7.31
CA ILE A 59 -9.13 5.11 -6.88
C ILE A 59 -9.31 4.14 -8.06
N SER A 60 -9.24 4.65 -9.30
CA SER A 60 -9.63 3.95 -10.55
C SER A 60 -9.00 2.57 -10.83
N GLU A 61 -7.92 2.22 -10.14
CA GLU A 61 -7.16 0.98 -10.36
C GLU A 61 -7.41 -0.08 -9.29
N VAL A 62 -8.11 0.27 -8.21
CA VAL A 62 -8.30 -0.55 -7.03
C VAL A 62 -9.75 -1.02 -6.94
N PHE A 63 -9.94 -2.32 -6.75
CA PHE A 63 -11.24 -2.92 -6.51
C PHE A 63 -11.38 -3.33 -5.04
N PRO A 64 -12.38 -2.82 -4.30
CA PRO A 64 -12.61 -3.17 -2.90
C PRO A 64 -13.13 -4.61 -2.81
N LEU A 65 -12.56 -5.43 -1.93
CA LEU A 65 -12.90 -6.85 -1.82
C LEU A 65 -13.22 -7.31 -0.40
N TRP A 66 -12.63 -6.70 0.62
CA TRP A 66 -12.96 -7.01 2.01
C TRP A 66 -13.43 -5.78 2.75
N THR A 67 -14.16 -6.01 3.84
CA THR A 67 -14.67 -4.97 4.73
C THR A 67 -14.64 -5.45 6.19
N ASP A 68 -14.52 -4.51 7.11
CA ASP A 68 -14.77 -4.72 8.54
C ASP A 68 -16.23 -4.39 8.95
N ASP A 69 -17.08 -4.10 7.96
CA ASP A 69 -18.46 -3.61 8.09
C ASP A 69 -18.58 -2.24 8.80
N ASN A 70 -17.48 -1.50 8.98
CA ASN A 70 -17.42 -0.16 9.56
C ASN A 70 -16.82 0.89 8.60
N SER A 71 -17.07 0.73 7.30
CA SER A 71 -16.61 1.64 6.23
C SER A 71 -15.09 1.64 5.99
N ASN A 72 -14.39 0.60 6.44
CA ASN A 72 -13.02 0.33 6.02
C ASN A 72 -13.00 -0.80 5.00
N TYR A 73 -12.19 -0.66 3.95
CA TYR A 73 -12.13 -1.68 2.90
C TYR A 73 -10.71 -2.08 2.56
N ILE A 74 -10.49 -3.37 2.33
CA ILE A 74 -9.25 -3.83 1.72
C ILE A 74 -9.45 -3.92 0.22
N GLY A 75 -8.60 -3.21 -0.51
CA GLY A 75 -8.61 -3.15 -1.97
C GLY A 75 -7.52 -3.99 -2.61
N VAL A 76 -7.76 -4.43 -3.84
CA VAL A 76 -6.75 -5.05 -4.70
C VAL A 76 -6.58 -4.22 -5.95
N TYR A 77 -5.34 -3.89 -6.27
CA TYR A 77 -5.00 -3.28 -7.55
C TYR A 77 -5.33 -4.27 -8.67
N MET A 78 -6.28 -3.90 -9.54
CA MET A 78 -6.66 -4.69 -10.71
C MET A 78 -5.93 -4.23 -11.96
N LEU A 79 -5.48 -2.98 -11.98
CA LEU A 79 -4.89 -2.30 -13.13
C LEU A 79 -3.52 -1.69 -12.79
N GLY A 80 -2.75 -1.41 -13.84
CA GLY A 80 -1.48 -0.70 -13.74
C GLY A 80 -0.33 -1.52 -13.11
N PRO A 81 0.82 -0.86 -12.85
CA PRO A 81 2.04 -1.51 -12.33
C PRO A 81 1.90 -2.20 -10.96
N LEU A 82 0.85 -1.83 -10.21
CA LEU A 82 0.57 -2.35 -8.88
C LEU A 82 -0.35 -3.57 -8.90
N SER A 83 -0.81 -4.02 -10.07
CA SER A 83 -1.78 -5.12 -10.21
C SER A 83 -1.42 -6.34 -9.36
N GLY A 84 -2.40 -6.83 -8.59
CA GLY A 84 -2.28 -7.95 -7.66
C GLY A 84 -1.87 -7.58 -6.24
N ARG A 85 -1.36 -6.36 -6.01
CA ARG A 85 -1.05 -5.86 -4.67
C ARG A 85 -2.31 -5.45 -3.92
N VAL A 86 -2.21 -5.47 -2.61
CA VAL A 86 -3.32 -5.17 -1.71
C VAL A 86 -3.03 -3.86 -0.98
N CYS A 87 -4.03 -3.00 -0.85
CA CYS A 87 -3.96 -1.77 -0.05
C CYS A 87 -5.15 -1.66 0.89
N PHE A 88 -5.05 -0.76 1.86
CA PHE A 88 -6.17 -0.36 2.69
C PHE A 88 -6.84 0.87 2.06
N ILE A 89 -8.16 0.93 2.19
CA ILE A 89 -9.00 2.04 1.77
C ILE A 89 -9.65 2.54 3.05
N ASP A 90 -9.02 3.57 3.61
CA ASP A 90 -9.50 4.31 4.76
C ASP A 90 -10.17 5.59 4.26
N HIS A 91 -11.37 5.87 4.77
CA HIS A 91 -12.19 7.01 4.37
C HIS A 91 -11.79 8.31 5.08
N GLU A 92 -11.01 8.25 6.16
CA GLU A 92 -10.50 9.43 6.86
C GLU A 92 -9.21 9.96 6.22
N GLU A 93 -8.29 9.06 5.84
CA GLU A 93 -7.01 9.42 5.20
C GLU A 93 -6.65 8.44 4.07
N MET A 94 -6.70 8.91 2.84
CA MET A 94 -6.54 8.05 1.66
C MET A 94 -5.06 7.82 1.30
N ASP A 95 -4.46 6.78 1.89
CA ASP A 95 -3.17 6.21 1.46
C ASP A 95 -3.41 4.82 0.84
N LEU A 96 -3.36 4.75 -0.50
CA LEU A 96 -3.53 3.51 -1.24
C LEU A 96 -2.20 2.77 -1.48
N SER A 97 -1.12 3.15 -0.79
CA SER A 97 0.15 2.41 -0.93
C SER A 97 -0.05 0.92 -0.59
N PRO A 98 0.66 0.02 -1.29
CA PRO A 98 0.57 -1.41 -1.01
C PRO A 98 0.88 -1.71 0.46
N VAL A 99 0.04 -2.51 1.09
CA VAL A 99 0.24 -3.05 2.45
C VAL A 99 0.58 -4.53 2.45
N TYR A 100 0.13 -5.29 1.43
CA TYR A 100 0.55 -6.67 1.17
C TYR A 100 1.07 -6.82 -0.25
N PRO A 101 2.09 -7.69 -0.47
CA PRO A 101 2.64 -7.94 -1.80
C PRO A 101 1.64 -8.60 -2.75
N ASN A 102 0.74 -9.42 -2.23
CA ASN A 102 -0.30 -10.09 -3.01
C ASN A 102 -1.48 -10.54 -2.13
N VAL A 103 -2.57 -10.91 -2.81
CA VAL A 103 -3.80 -11.44 -2.20
C VAL A 103 -3.56 -12.66 -1.31
N GLN A 104 -2.66 -13.57 -1.71
CA GLN A 104 -2.42 -14.80 -0.96
C GLN A 104 -1.84 -14.51 0.43
N THR A 105 -0.96 -13.50 0.54
CA THR A 105 -0.41 -13.08 1.83
C THR A 105 -1.51 -12.60 2.78
N LEU A 106 -2.45 -11.78 2.30
CA LEU A 106 -3.60 -11.36 3.11
C LEU A 106 -4.47 -12.55 3.53
N ILE A 107 -4.80 -13.45 2.60
CA ILE A 107 -5.62 -14.64 2.89
C ILE A 107 -4.96 -15.49 3.98
N ASN A 108 -3.65 -15.69 3.91
CA ASN A 108 -2.92 -16.42 4.94
C ASN A 108 -3.02 -15.73 6.31
N THR A 109 -2.87 -14.40 6.36
CA THR A 109 -3.06 -13.62 7.60
C THR A 109 -4.46 -13.80 8.20
N LEU A 110 -5.50 -13.72 7.37
CA LEU A 110 -6.88 -13.91 7.84
C LEU A 110 -7.15 -15.35 8.30
N LEU A 111 -6.54 -16.35 7.64
CA LEU A 111 -6.64 -17.75 8.06
C LEU A 111 -5.93 -18.02 9.39
N GLU A 112 -4.80 -17.35 9.63
CA GLU A 112 -4.03 -17.47 10.88
C GLU A 112 -4.70 -16.76 12.06
N SER A 113 -5.43 -15.67 11.81
CA SER A 113 -6.13 -14.91 12.85
C SER A 113 -7.51 -14.45 12.36
N PRO A 114 -8.52 -15.34 12.37
CA PRO A 114 -9.84 -15.06 11.81
C PRO A 114 -10.57 -13.86 12.41
N GLU A 115 -10.35 -13.63 13.70
CA GLU A 115 -10.97 -12.59 14.50
C GLU A 115 -10.22 -11.26 14.48
N ILE A 116 -9.11 -11.17 13.75
CA ILE A 116 -8.22 -10.00 13.75
C ILE A 116 -9.01 -8.72 13.41
N ASP A 117 -8.79 -7.69 14.23
CA ASP A 117 -9.38 -6.38 14.01
C ASP A 117 -8.64 -5.63 12.89
N TRP A 118 -9.36 -4.74 12.20
CA TRP A 118 -8.82 -3.90 11.13
C TRP A 118 -7.52 -3.19 11.53
N TYR A 119 -7.50 -2.59 12.72
CA TYR A 119 -6.36 -1.80 13.20
C TYR A 119 -5.19 -2.68 13.66
N GLU A 120 -5.41 -3.98 13.84
CA GLU A 120 -4.41 -4.96 14.25
C GLU A 120 -3.81 -5.74 13.07
N LEU A 121 -4.36 -5.57 11.86
CA LEU A 121 -3.85 -6.24 10.66
C LEU A 121 -2.36 -5.93 10.43
N PRO A 122 -1.50 -6.97 10.29
CA PRO A 122 -0.09 -6.77 10.06
C PRO A 122 0.16 -6.13 8.69
N LYS A 123 1.05 -5.14 8.64
CA LYS A 123 1.48 -4.51 7.38
C LYS A 123 2.79 -5.16 6.93
N HIS A 124 2.85 -5.62 5.68
CA HIS A 124 4.07 -6.20 5.09
C HIS A 124 4.97 -5.15 4.44
N TYR A 125 4.41 -3.99 4.11
CA TYR A 125 5.14 -2.82 3.66
C TYR A 125 5.10 -1.68 4.70
N PRO A 126 6.17 -0.87 4.79
CA PRO A 126 7.47 -1.08 4.14
C PRO A 126 8.17 -2.34 4.65
N CYS A 127 8.91 -3.05 3.78
CA CYS A 127 9.54 -4.32 4.15
C CYS A 127 10.67 -4.12 5.17
N SER A 128 10.60 -4.79 6.31
CA SER A 128 11.66 -4.75 7.31
C SER A 128 13.00 -5.27 6.74
N LYS A 129 14.11 -4.87 7.38
CA LYS A 129 15.46 -5.31 6.99
C LYS A 129 15.64 -6.84 7.02
N GLU A 130 14.83 -7.52 7.82
CA GLU A 130 14.93 -8.97 8.09
C GLU A 130 14.09 -9.81 7.12
N ASN A 131 13.07 -9.22 6.49
CA ASN A 131 12.19 -9.90 5.55
C ASN A 131 12.61 -9.60 4.11
N THR A 132 13.60 -10.36 3.63
CA THR A 132 14.23 -10.16 2.32
C THR A 132 13.96 -11.35 1.40
N ASP A 133 12.76 -11.44 0.83
CA ASP A 133 12.53 -12.32 -0.33
C ASP A 133 13.10 -11.65 -1.58
N GLU A 134 14.16 -12.23 -2.13
CA GLU A 134 14.87 -11.68 -3.29
C GLU A 134 13.96 -11.56 -4.53
N LEU A 135 13.04 -12.51 -4.73
CA LEU A 135 12.10 -12.45 -5.85
C LEU A 135 11.12 -11.30 -5.67
N GLN A 136 10.57 -11.13 -4.46
CA GLN A 136 9.68 -10.02 -4.13
C GLN A 136 10.38 -8.68 -4.33
N ILE A 137 11.64 -8.55 -3.89
CA ILE A 137 12.42 -7.32 -4.08
C ILE A 137 12.63 -7.00 -5.55
N GLN A 138 12.93 -8.01 -6.38
CA GLN A 138 13.07 -7.81 -7.82
C GLN A 138 11.76 -7.32 -8.46
N GLN A 139 10.62 -7.88 -8.04
CA GLN A 139 9.30 -7.43 -8.48
C GLN A 139 9.00 -6.00 -8.01
N ASP A 140 9.30 -5.67 -6.75
CA ASP A 140 9.11 -4.33 -6.18
C ASP A 140 9.94 -3.29 -6.92
N VAL A 141 11.22 -3.56 -7.18
CA VAL A 141 12.11 -2.68 -7.94
C VAL A 141 11.62 -2.50 -9.38
N HIS A 142 11.08 -3.55 -10.00
CA HIS A 142 10.45 -3.45 -11.32
C HIS A 142 9.23 -2.54 -11.29
N THR A 143 8.30 -2.77 -10.36
CA THR A 143 7.12 -1.92 -10.16
C THR A 143 7.50 -0.45 -9.91
N ILE A 144 8.51 -0.18 -9.06
CA ILE A 144 9.01 1.17 -8.79
C ILE A 144 9.48 1.86 -10.07
N LYS A 145 10.18 1.13 -10.95
CA LYS A 145 10.64 1.68 -12.23
C LYS A 145 9.47 2.07 -13.13
N GLU A 146 8.41 1.27 -13.17
CA GLU A 146 7.20 1.58 -13.94
C GLU A 146 6.47 2.79 -13.36
N LEU A 147 6.28 2.85 -12.03
CA LEU A 147 5.70 4.01 -11.34
C LEU A 147 6.50 5.29 -11.61
N LYS A 148 7.84 5.23 -11.51
CA LYS A 148 8.74 6.35 -11.87
C LYS A 148 8.58 6.80 -13.32
N ASN A 149 8.16 5.93 -14.24
CA ASN A 149 7.85 6.33 -15.62
C ASN A 149 6.47 6.98 -15.73
N LEU A 150 5.47 6.52 -14.98
CA LEU A 150 4.16 7.16 -14.92
C LEU A 150 4.23 8.58 -14.34
N LEU A 151 5.10 8.82 -13.36
CA LEU A 151 5.38 10.15 -12.81
C LEU A 151 5.88 11.19 -13.83
N LYS A 152 6.35 10.75 -15.00
CA LYS A 152 6.81 11.63 -16.08
C LYS A 152 5.70 12.06 -17.03
N GLN A 153 4.47 11.56 -16.85
CA GLN A 153 3.35 11.87 -17.72
C GLN A 153 2.85 13.31 -17.49
N PRO A 154 2.74 14.15 -18.54
CA PRO A 154 2.39 15.57 -18.38
C PRO A 154 0.98 15.82 -17.82
N GLU A 155 0.06 14.87 -17.99
CA GLU A 155 -1.34 15.00 -17.56
C GLU A 155 -1.63 14.29 -16.23
N LEU A 156 -0.57 13.89 -15.50
CA LEU A 156 -0.74 13.26 -14.21
C LEU A 156 -1.27 14.28 -13.19
N ASN A 157 -2.45 14.01 -12.63
CA ASN A 157 -3.00 14.84 -11.58
C ASN A 157 -2.24 14.65 -10.25
N GLU A 158 -2.27 15.67 -9.40
CA GLU A 158 -1.51 15.68 -8.14
C GLU A 158 -1.88 14.52 -7.20
N ALA A 159 -3.17 14.20 -7.08
CA ALA A 159 -3.58 13.12 -6.18
C ALA A 159 -3.03 11.76 -6.64
N LYS A 160 -3.07 11.45 -7.94
CA LYS A 160 -2.47 10.23 -8.51
C LYS A 160 -0.94 10.25 -8.39
N ARG A 161 -0.31 11.42 -8.59
CA ARG A 161 1.13 11.61 -8.35
C ARG A 161 1.50 11.25 -6.92
N THR A 162 0.77 11.75 -5.93
CA THR A 162 0.99 11.46 -4.51
C THR A 162 0.84 9.97 -4.21
N GLN A 163 -0.20 9.30 -4.74
CA GLN A 163 -0.37 7.84 -4.56
C GLN A 163 0.78 7.02 -5.19
N TYR A 164 1.30 7.43 -6.35
CA TYR A 164 2.48 6.77 -6.93
C TYR A 164 3.74 6.99 -6.10
N LEU A 165 3.94 8.19 -5.54
CA LEU A 165 5.07 8.46 -4.66
C LEU A 165 4.98 7.66 -3.36
N PHE A 166 3.78 7.57 -2.75
CA PHE A 166 3.54 6.73 -1.58
C PHE A 166 3.84 5.26 -1.88
N SER A 167 3.36 4.76 -3.01
CA SER A 167 3.63 3.39 -3.46
C SER A 167 5.12 3.15 -3.70
N ILE A 168 5.84 4.08 -4.32
CA ILE A 168 7.30 3.99 -4.49
C ILE A 168 7.99 3.91 -3.13
N MET A 169 7.61 4.77 -2.18
CA MET A 169 8.22 4.79 -0.84
C MET A 169 7.94 3.50 -0.06
N ALA A 170 6.70 2.98 -0.12
CA ALA A 170 6.32 1.73 0.54
C ALA A 170 7.07 0.51 -0.04
N LEU A 171 7.24 0.47 -1.37
CA LEU A 171 7.91 -0.63 -2.06
C LEU A 171 9.44 -0.54 -2.02
N THR A 172 10.02 0.61 -1.66
CA THR A 172 11.47 0.80 -1.71
C THR A 172 12.17 -0.12 -0.73
N PRO A 173 13.05 -1.05 -1.19
CA PRO A 173 13.72 -1.98 -0.30
C PRO A 173 14.74 -1.25 0.57
N TYR A 174 15.04 -1.82 1.74
CA TYR A 174 16.00 -1.26 2.70
C TYR A 174 17.36 -0.86 2.07
N THR A 175 17.87 -1.64 1.13
CA THR A 175 19.15 -1.38 0.44
C THR A 175 19.12 -0.16 -0.49
N GLN A 176 17.94 0.39 -0.78
CA GLN A 176 17.74 1.51 -1.70
C GLN A 176 17.10 2.74 -1.03
N LEU A 177 17.09 2.82 0.31
CA LEU A 177 16.47 3.95 1.03
C LEU A 177 17.05 5.33 0.70
N HIS A 178 18.27 5.40 0.14
CA HIS A 178 18.82 6.65 -0.37
C HIS A 178 17.94 7.28 -1.48
N GLU A 179 17.17 6.47 -2.22
CA GLU A 179 16.24 6.93 -3.25
C GLU A 179 15.02 7.68 -2.68
N ILE A 180 14.73 7.55 -1.37
CA ILE A 180 13.64 8.28 -0.70
C ILE A 180 14.08 9.68 -0.29
N LEU A 181 15.39 9.91 -0.09
CA LEU A 181 15.90 11.20 0.39
C LEU A 181 15.41 12.40 -0.42
N PRO A 182 15.33 12.37 -1.78
CA PRO A 182 14.80 13.49 -2.55
C PRO A 182 13.35 13.88 -2.18
N PHE A 183 12.51 12.94 -1.73
CA PHE A 183 11.12 13.21 -1.37
C PHE A 183 10.97 14.05 -0.09
N LEU A 184 12.03 14.16 0.71
CA LEU A 184 12.06 15.12 1.82
C LEU A 184 12.05 16.59 1.35
N ASP A 185 12.37 16.87 0.08
CA ASP A 185 12.30 18.22 -0.50
C ASP A 185 10.99 18.47 -1.26
N ASP A 186 10.03 17.54 -1.21
CA ASP A 186 8.80 17.65 -2.00
C ASP A 186 7.91 18.83 -1.54
N SER A 187 7.24 19.46 -2.50
CA SER A 187 6.31 20.56 -2.24
C SER A 187 4.97 20.08 -1.70
N ASP A 188 4.66 18.79 -1.78
CA ASP A 188 3.52 18.20 -1.09
C ASP A 188 3.91 17.80 0.34
N MET A 189 3.20 18.37 1.34
CA MET A 189 3.46 18.09 2.75
C MET A 189 3.27 16.62 3.12
N TRP A 190 2.34 15.92 2.45
CA TRP A 190 2.05 14.51 2.72
C TRP A 190 3.14 13.61 2.14
N VAL A 191 3.72 13.97 0.99
CA VAL A 191 4.90 13.29 0.44
C VAL A 191 6.10 13.46 1.36
N GLN A 192 6.34 14.68 1.84
CA GLN A 192 7.45 14.96 2.77
C GLN A 192 7.28 14.22 4.10
N GLU A 193 6.06 14.18 4.65
CA GLU A 193 5.70 13.40 5.84
C GLU A 193 5.99 11.91 5.62
N ARG A 194 5.42 11.33 4.58
CA ARG A 194 5.58 9.90 4.27
C ARG A 194 7.04 9.51 4.08
N ALA A 195 7.84 10.34 3.41
CA ALA A 195 9.27 10.13 3.26
C ALA A 195 9.98 10.06 4.64
N ALA A 196 9.66 10.99 5.54
CA ALA A 196 10.22 10.99 6.89
C ALA A 196 9.79 9.75 7.69
N GLU A 197 8.52 9.33 7.60
CA GLU A 197 8.03 8.13 8.27
C GLU A 197 8.78 6.86 7.86
N ILE A 198 8.97 6.65 6.55
CA ILE A 198 9.64 5.46 6.02
C ILE A 198 11.12 5.45 6.43
N LEU A 199 11.81 6.58 6.30
CA LEU A 199 13.21 6.70 6.74
C LEU A 199 13.35 6.48 8.26
N GLY A 200 12.39 6.97 9.04
CA GLY A 200 12.31 6.75 10.49
C GLY A 200 12.00 5.31 10.88
N PHE A 201 11.09 4.64 10.16
CA PHE A 201 10.78 3.21 10.33
C PHE A 201 12.03 2.35 10.19
N HIS A 202 12.84 2.60 9.16
CA HIS A 202 14.10 1.89 8.94
C HIS A 202 15.28 2.39 9.77
N ARG A 203 15.07 3.42 10.59
CA ARG A 203 16.13 4.10 11.37
C ARG A 203 17.34 4.46 10.49
N TYR A 204 17.06 5.00 9.30
CA TYR A 204 18.08 5.23 8.28
C TYR A 204 18.98 6.42 8.63
N VAL A 205 20.08 6.14 9.34
CA VAL A 205 21.06 7.12 9.83
C VAL A 205 21.49 8.17 8.78
N PRO A 206 21.76 7.83 7.51
CA PRO A 206 22.18 8.83 6.51
C PRO A 206 21.15 9.94 6.25
N ALA A 207 19.87 9.76 6.61
CA ALA A 207 18.85 10.80 6.49
C ALA A 207 18.94 11.88 7.59
N SER A 208 19.72 11.69 8.65
CA SER A 208 19.71 12.54 9.86
C SER A 208 19.89 14.03 9.59
N GLU A 209 20.82 14.41 8.72
CA GLU A 209 21.06 15.82 8.39
C GLU A 209 19.84 16.44 7.71
N LYS A 210 19.30 15.74 6.71
CA LYS A 210 18.14 16.21 5.94
C LYS A 210 16.87 16.25 6.77
N LEU A 211 16.65 15.24 7.62
CA LEU A 211 15.53 15.23 8.57
C LEU A 211 15.64 16.37 9.59
N ASN A 212 16.84 16.71 10.06
CA ASN A 212 17.01 17.90 10.91
C ASN A 212 16.65 19.18 10.17
N TRP A 213 17.03 19.30 8.89
CA TRP A 213 16.62 20.44 8.09
C TRP A 213 15.10 20.52 7.94
N VAL A 214 14.44 19.40 7.61
CA VAL A 214 12.97 19.31 7.48
C VAL A 214 12.27 19.63 8.81
N LYS A 215 12.78 19.14 9.94
CA LYS A 215 12.23 19.45 11.27
C LYS A 215 12.16 20.97 11.54
N GLU A 216 13.18 21.72 11.13
CA GLU A 216 13.24 23.17 11.34
C GLU A 216 12.48 23.96 10.25
N HIS A 217 12.59 23.55 8.99
CA HIS A 217 12.21 24.36 7.82
C HIS A 217 11.13 23.75 6.92
N GLY A 218 10.77 22.48 7.14
CA GLY A 218 9.80 21.75 6.33
C GLY A 218 8.37 22.24 6.48
N GLN A 219 7.44 21.51 5.89
CA GLN A 219 6.00 21.78 5.98
C GLN A 219 5.42 21.24 7.29
N HIS A 220 4.20 21.63 7.65
CA HIS A 220 3.63 21.34 8.97
C HIS A 220 3.74 19.86 9.36
N ASN A 221 3.23 18.95 8.53
CA ASN A 221 3.28 17.52 8.79
C ASN A 221 4.70 16.96 8.69
N GLY A 222 5.45 17.39 7.67
CA GLY A 222 6.85 16.99 7.47
C GLY A 222 7.74 17.29 8.68
N LYS A 223 7.53 18.43 9.38
CA LYS A 223 8.26 18.77 10.61
C LYS A 223 8.01 17.75 11.72
N LEU A 224 6.75 17.43 11.98
CA LEU A 224 6.35 16.49 13.02
C LEU A 224 6.88 15.08 12.72
N ALA A 225 6.70 14.62 11.48
CA ALA A 225 7.19 13.33 11.02
C ALA A 225 8.73 13.23 11.09
N ALA A 226 9.45 14.29 10.71
CA ALA A 226 10.91 14.34 10.79
C ALA A 226 11.42 14.31 12.24
N GLU A 227 10.74 14.99 13.18
CA GLU A 227 11.08 14.90 14.60
C GLU A 227 10.93 13.46 15.13
N LEU A 228 9.82 12.79 14.79
CA LEU A 228 9.60 11.39 15.18
C LEU A 228 10.62 10.45 14.54
N ALA A 229 10.94 10.65 13.27
CA ALA A 229 11.95 9.87 12.55
C ALA A 229 13.33 9.99 13.20
N LEU A 230 13.75 11.20 13.57
CA LEU A 230 15.02 11.45 14.26
C LEU A 230 15.08 10.74 15.62
N LYS A 231 14.00 10.79 16.42
CA LYS A 231 13.92 10.06 17.70
C LYS A 231 14.13 8.56 17.52
N ARG A 232 13.58 7.97 16.44
CA ARG A 232 13.77 6.54 16.12
C ARG A 232 15.21 6.25 15.69
N ILE A 233 15.83 7.12 14.89
CA ILE A 233 17.23 6.97 14.45
C ILE A 233 18.20 7.08 15.63
N GLU A 234 17.97 7.99 16.57
CA GLU A 234 18.81 8.14 17.76
C GLU A 234 18.81 6.90 18.66
N MET A 235 17.73 6.12 18.68
CA MET A 235 17.68 4.85 19.40
C MET A 235 18.60 3.79 18.77
N GLU A 236 18.76 3.81 17.44
CA GLU A 236 19.69 2.90 16.74
C GLU A 236 21.15 3.21 17.09
N LEU A 237 21.50 4.49 17.19
CA LEU A 237 22.88 4.92 17.49
C LEU A 237 23.32 4.63 18.92
N LYS A 238 22.38 4.28 19.82
CA LYS A 238 22.63 3.96 21.23
C LYS A 238 22.75 2.45 21.48
N ASN A 239 22.42 1.61 20.50
CA ASN A 239 22.53 0.15 20.55
C ASN A 239 23.79 -0.34 19.83
#